data_AF-A0A7X3DI45-F1
#
_entry.id   AF-A0A7X3DI45-F1
#
_cell.length_a   1.000
_cell.length_b   1.000
_cell.length_c   1.000
_cell.angle_alpha   90.00
_cell.angle_beta   90.00
_cell.angle_gamma   90.00
#
_symmetry.space_group_name_H-M   'P 1'
#
loop_
_entity.id
_entity.type
_entity.pdbx_description
1 polymer ?
#
loop_
_entity_poly.entity_id
_entity_poly.type
_entity_poly.pdbx_seq_one_letter_code
_entity_poly.pdbx_strand_id
1 'polypeptide(L)'
;MSTREDVKTFFGLPLDFSMLELEPETGADPVRYFCTPENAEIIGWGSCGTHFVLLPGDEAVYCVEPEMAEEGTFVLPVGADFREFLSHLLYCKCTSPLAQIFMLDATRFRKLLEDNAANTWPGCEEDFKSRDASLDLLAETFHIRSRTHSSG
;
A
#
# COMPACT_ATOMS: atom_id res chain seq x y z
N MET A 1 15.50 -10.24 -7.21
CA MET A 1 14.37 -9.91 -8.09
C MET A 1 14.22 -8.41 -8.08
N SER A 2 13.86 -7.83 -9.21
CA SER A 2 13.53 -6.39 -9.27
C SER A 2 12.14 -6.12 -8.70
N THR A 3 11.90 -4.90 -8.25
CA THR A 3 10.61 -4.39 -7.78
C THR A 3 9.51 -4.64 -8.82
N ARG A 4 9.81 -4.43 -10.11
CA ARG A 4 8.86 -4.65 -11.21
C ARG A 4 8.51 -6.13 -11.41
N GLU A 5 9.43 -7.05 -11.14
CA GLU A 5 9.13 -8.48 -11.14
C GLU A 5 8.28 -8.86 -9.94
N ASP A 6 8.59 -8.33 -8.75
CA ASP A 6 7.80 -8.57 -7.54
C ASP A 6 6.35 -8.05 -7.71
N VAL A 7 6.16 -6.87 -8.32
CA VAL A 7 4.81 -6.33 -8.66
C VAL A 7 4.05 -7.27 -9.58
N LYS A 8 4.70 -7.79 -10.64
CA LYS A 8 4.07 -8.75 -11.56
C LYS A 8 3.68 -10.05 -10.85
N THR A 9 4.55 -10.55 -9.98
CA THR A 9 4.25 -11.72 -9.15
C THR A 9 3.06 -11.45 -8.24
N PHE A 10 3.02 -10.29 -7.57
CA PHE A 10 1.96 -9.89 -6.65
C PHE A 10 0.58 -9.89 -7.30
N PHE A 11 0.42 -9.21 -8.44
CA PHE A 11 -0.87 -9.18 -9.16
C PHE A 11 -1.19 -10.48 -9.90
N GLY A 12 -0.25 -11.42 -9.97
CA GLY A 12 -0.50 -12.78 -10.45
C GLY A 12 -1.07 -13.72 -9.39
N LEU A 13 -1.13 -13.30 -8.12
CA LEU A 13 -1.67 -14.11 -7.03
C LEU A 13 -3.21 -14.08 -7.01
N PRO A 14 -3.88 -15.16 -6.57
CA PRO A 14 -5.32 -15.22 -6.43
C PRO A 14 -5.78 -14.51 -5.15
N LEU A 15 -5.53 -13.20 -5.05
CA LEU A 15 -5.82 -12.38 -3.88
C LEU A 15 -7.08 -11.55 -4.09
N ASP A 16 -7.73 -11.23 -2.97
CA ASP A 16 -8.71 -10.15 -2.90
C ASP A 16 -7.98 -8.82 -2.61
N PHE A 17 -7.71 -8.06 -3.67
CA PHE A 17 -6.97 -6.80 -3.59
C PHE A 17 -7.78 -5.66 -2.95
N SER A 18 -9.11 -5.79 -2.89
CA SER A 18 -9.99 -4.77 -2.35
C SER A 18 -9.77 -4.57 -0.86
N MET A 19 -9.58 -5.67 -0.12
CA MET A 19 -9.32 -5.67 1.32
C MET A 19 -7.91 -5.19 1.68
N LEU A 20 -6.99 -5.21 0.72
CA LEU A 20 -5.65 -4.64 0.88
C LEU A 20 -5.62 -3.16 0.49
N GLU A 21 -6.67 -2.65 -0.15
CA GLU A 21 -6.74 -1.34 -0.77
C GLU A 21 -5.58 -1.12 -1.75
N LEU A 22 -5.31 -2.13 -2.60
CA LEU A 22 -4.25 -2.08 -3.59
C LEU A 22 -4.69 -2.77 -4.88
N GLU A 23 -5.65 -2.15 -5.55
CA GLU A 23 -6.26 -2.66 -6.77
C GLU A 23 -5.29 -2.55 -7.97
N PRO A 24 -5.26 -3.53 -8.88
CA PRO A 24 -4.45 -3.43 -10.09
C PRO A 24 -4.94 -2.31 -11.01
N GLU A 25 -4.01 -1.69 -11.73
CA GLU A 25 -4.35 -0.88 -12.89
C GLU A 25 -4.89 -1.80 -14.01
N THR A 26 -6.11 -1.54 -14.48
CA THR A 26 -6.80 -2.38 -15.48
C THR A 26 -7.08 -1.64 -16.79
N GLY A 27 -6.81 -0.33 -16.85
CA GLY A 27 -7.01 0.50 -18.03
C GLY A 27 -5.88 0.36 -19.06
N ALA A 28 -6.24 0.36 -20.35
CA ALA A 28 -5.26 0.48 -21.43
C ALA A 28 -4.64 1.88 -21.51
N ASP A 29 -5.33 2.89 -20.98
CA ASP A 29 -4.86 4.26 -20.80
C ASP A 29 -5.12 4.66 -19.33
N PRO A 30 -4.12 4.51 -18.45
CA PRO A 30 -4.30 4.72 -17.02
C PRO A 30 -4.59 6.19 -16.73
N VAL A 31 -5.61 6.45 -15.93
CA VAL A 31 -5.97 7.81 -15.52
C VAL A 31 -4.86 8.39 -14.66
N ARG A 32 -4.21 9.45 -15.15
CA ARG A 32 -3.19 10.19 -14.40
C ARG A 32 -3.80 11.42 -13.75
N TYR A 33 -3.58 11.57 -12.45
CA TYR A 33 -4.02 12.74 -11.72
C TYR A 33 -3.01 13.88 -11.91
N PHE A 34 -3.41 15.11 -11.61
CA PHE A 34 -2.54 16.29 -11.75
C PHE A 34 -1.23 16.17 -10.95
N CYS A 35 -1.27 15.40 -9.85
CA CYS A 35 -0.15 15.15 -8.95
C CYS A 35 0.60 13.84 -9.23
N THR A 36 0.18 13.06 -10.23
CA THR A 36 0.90 11.84 -10.65
C THR A 36 2.19 12.26 -11.35
N PRO A 37 3.38 11.79 -10.90
CA PRO A 37 4.64 12.17 -11.56
C PRO A 37 4.69 11.74 -13.03
N GLU A 38 5.32 12.58 -13.86
CA GLU A 38 5.52 12.26 -15.27
C GLU A 38 6.34 10.98 -15.44
N ASN A 39 5.92 10.15 -16.39
CA ASN A 39 6.54 8.85 -16.71
C ASN A 39 6.54 7.81 -15.58
N ALA A 40 5.87 8.08 -14.45
CA ALA A 40 5.73 7.10 -13.38
C ALA A 40 4.89 5.90 -13.83
N GLU A 41 5.28 4.71 -13.41
CA GLU A 41 4.53 3.47 -13.59
C GLU A 41 3.57 3.31 -12.41
N ILE A 42 2.26 3.31 -12.66
CA ILE A 42 1.26 3.03 -11.62
C ILE A 42 1.27 1.53 -11.34
N ILE A 43 1.52 1.18 -10.08
CA ILE A 43 1.59 -0.20 -9.61
C ILE A 43 0.43 -0.57 -8.69
N GLY A 44 -0.55 0.30 -8.51
CA GLY A 44 -1.79 -0.04 -7.83
C GLY A 44 -2.55 1.17 -7.30
N TRP A 45 -3.82 0.96 -7.03
CA TRP A 45 -4.76 1.99 -6.58
C TRP A 45 -5.24 1.72 -5.17
N GLY A 46 -5.18 2.75 -4.34
CA GLY A 46 -5.87 2.81 -3.06
C GLY A 46 -7.24 3.46 -3.19
N SER A 47 -7.79 3.84 -2.04
CA SER A 47 -9.07 4.55 -1.97
C SER A 47 -8.93 6.03 -2.36
N CYS A 48 -10.04 6.66 -2.75
CA CYS A 48 -10.14 8.12 -3.00
C CYS A 48 -9.11 8.72 -3.98
N GLY A 49 -8.56 7.91 -4.89
CA GLY A 49 -7.58 8.37 -5.89
C GLY A 49 -6.12 8.32 -5.41
N THR A 50 -5.86 7.91 -4.18
CA THR A 50 -4.53 7.51 -3.73
C THR A 50 -4.01 6.38 -4.62
N HIS A 51 -2.77 6.46 -5.06
CA HIS A 51 -2.17 5.42 -5.91
C HIS A 51 -0.68 5.26 -5.64
N PHE A 52 -0.16 4.09 -5.98
CA PHE A 52 1.23 3.73 -5.76
C PHE A 52 1.96 3.68 -7.09
N VAL A 53 3.18 4.22 -7.12
CA VAL A 53 3.95 4.36 -8.35
C VAL A 53 5.41 3.97 -8.17
N LEU A 54 6.03 3.61 -9.28
CA LEU A 54 7.49 3.54 -9.45
C LEU A 54 7.95 4.67 -10.36
N LEU A 55 9.05 5.32 -9.99
CA LEU A 55 9.69 6.31 -10.86
C LEU A 55 10.62 5.60 -11.87
N PRO A 56 10.86 6.20 -13.06
CA PRO A 56 11.74 5.63 -14.06
C PRO A 56 13.15 5.36 -13.52
N GLY A 57 13.58 4.10 -13.59
CA GLY A 57 14.91 3.68 -13.13
C GLY A 57 15.08 3.57 -11.61
N ASP A 58 14.03 3.83 -10.84
CA ASP A 58 13.98 3.63 -9.39
C ASP A 58 13.36 2.27 -9.05
N GLU A 59 13.65 1.80 -7.85
CA GLU A 59 13.09 0.61 -7.22
C GLU A 59 12.17 0.97 -6.04
N ALA A 60 12.29 2.18 -5.49
CA ALA A 60 11.42 2.63 -4.41
C ALA A 60 9.96 2.75 -4.83
N VAL A 61 9.06 2.41 -3.90
CA VAL A 61 7.62 2.60 -4.04
C VAL A 61 7.23 3.95 -3.45
N TYR A 62 6.48 4.72 -4.23
CA TYR A 62 5.95 6.01 -3.83
C TYR A 62 4.44 5.95 -3.73
N CYS A 63 3.88 6.53 -2.67
CA CYS A 63 2.47 6.82 -2.54
C CYS A 63 2.21 8.21 -3.13
N VAL A 64 1.20 8.33 -3.97
CA VAL A 64 0.66 9.59 -4.48
C VAL A 64 -0.69 9.83 -3.80
N GLU A 65 -0.76 10.88 -2.98
CA GLU A 65 -1.92 11.21 -2.14
C GLU A 65 -2.53 12.55 -2.57
N PRO A 66 -3.62 12.55 -3.36
CA PRO A 66 -4.20 13.77 -3.92
C PRO A 66 -5.12 14.55 -2.96
N GLU A 67 -5.71 13.88 -1.96
CA GLU A 67 -6.76 14.46 -1.11
C GLU A 67 -6.20 15.11 0.14
N MET A 68 -5.25 14.43 0.79
CA MET A 68 -4.75 14.83 2.11
C MET A 68 -3.44 15.63 2.07
N ALA A 69 -2.70 15.59 0.96
CA ALA A 69 -1.42 16.29 0.85
C ALA A 69 -1.57 17.74 0.37
N GLU A 70 -0.59 18.57 0.75
CA GLU A 70 -0.50 19.96 0.32
C GLU A 70 0.26 20.08 -1.02
N GLU A 71 0.11 21.22 -1.70
CA GLU A 71 0.81 21.50 -2.95
C GLU A 71 2.32 21.28 -2.82
N GLY A 72 2.88 20.39 -3.65
CA GLY A 72 4.30 20.02 -3.63
C GLY A 72 4.65 18.87 -2.68
N THR A 73 3.69 18.30 -1.95
CA THR A 73 3.90 17.18 -1.00
C THR A 73 3.13 15.90 -1.35
N PHE A 74 2.53 15.85 -2.53
CA PHE A 74 1.66 14.74 -2.97
C PHE A 74 2.35 13.38 -3.10
N VAL A 75 3.68 13.33 -3.19
CA VAL A 75 4.43 12.11 -3.55
C VAL A 75 5.41 11.76 -2.44
N LEU A 76 5.22 10.59 -1.83
CA LEU A 76 5.90 10.20 -0.60
C LEU A 76 6.49 8.79 -0.73
N PRO A 77 7.77 8.56 -0.42
CA PRO A 77 8.34 7.23 -0.43
C PRO A 77 7.74 6.38 0.70
N VAL A 78 7.27 5.18 0.38
CA VAL A 78 6.63 4.24 1.33
C VAL A 78 7.32 2.88 1.40
N GLY A 79 8.38 2.67 0.63
CA GLY A 79 9.30 1.53 0.72
C GLY A 79 10.48 1.73 -0.22
N ALA A 80 11.68 1.29 0.17
CA ALA A 80 12.87 1.36 -0.70
C ALA A 80 12.82 0.35 -1.86
N ASP A 81 11.98 -0.68 -1.74
CA ASP A 81 11.59 -1.61 -2.78
C ASP A 81 10.17 -2.14 -2.54
N PHE A 82 9.65 -2.94 -3.47
CA PHE A 82 8.30 -3.49 -3.36
C PHE A 82 8.13 -4.41 -2.13
N ARG A 83 9.17 -5.14 -1.72
CA ARG A 83 9.07 -6.08 -0.59
C ARG A 83 9.04 -5.34 0.74
N GLU A 84 9.79 -4.26 0.86
CA GLU A 84 9.71 -3.37 2.02
C GLU A 84 8.33 -2.71 2.10
N PHE A 85 7.79 -2.24 0.98
CA PHE A 85 6.42 -1.75 0.90
C PHE A 85 5.41 -2.82 1.35
N LEU A 86 5.50 -4.06 0.86
CA LEU A 86 4.66 -5.16 1.32
C LEU A 86 4.83 -5.46 2.81
N SER A 87 6.05 -5.31 3.37
CA SER A 87 6.27 -5.49 4.80
C SER A 87 5.54 -4.43 5.65
N HIS A 88 5.41 -3.20 5.12
CA HIS A 88 4.62 -2.13 5.73
C HIS A 88 3.12 -2.39 5.56
N LEU A 89 2.68 -2.89 4.39
CA LEU A 89 1.31 -3.34 4.17
C LEU A 89 0.90 -4.45 5.16
N LEU A 90 1.77 -5.44 5.42
CA LEU A 90 1.53 -6.47 6.43
C LEU A 90 1.36 -5.89 7.84
N TYR A 91 2.12 -4.85 8.17
CA TYR A 91 2.01 -4.18 9.46
C TYR A 91 0.71 -3.37 9.58
N CYS A 92 0.31 -2.68 8.51
CA CYS A 92 -0.86 -1.80 8.48
C CYS A 92 -2.17 -2.52 8.12
N LYS A 93 -2.09 -3.74 7.59
CA LYS A 93 -3.18 -4.59 7.06
C LYS A 93 -3.90 -4.08 5.80
N CYS A 94 -3.78 -2.80 5.47
CA CYS A 94 -4.19 -2.18 4.21
C CYS A 94 -3.29 -0.98 3.90
N THR A 95 -3.46 -0.35 2.74
CA THR A 95 -2.63 0.79 2.32
C THR A 95 -3.04 2.13 2.94
N SER A 96 -4.29 2.31 3.40
CA SER A 96 -4.77 3.58 3.99
C SER A 96 -3.84 4.22 5.03
N PRO A 97 -3.28 3.49 6.02
CA PRO A 97 -2.34 4.08 6.97
C PRO A 97 -1.04 4.59 6.32
N LEU A 98 -0.57 3.95 5.23
CA LEU A 98 0.63 4.36 4.51
C LEU A 98 0.41 5.69 3.78
N ALA A 99 -0.81 5.95 3.31
CA ALA A 99 -1.18 7.22 2.69
C ALA A 99 -1.22 8.37 3.70
N GLN A 100 -1.50 8.09 4.98
CA GLN A 100 -1.66 9.12 6.01
C GLN A 100 -0.41 9.36 6.87
N ILE A 101 0.60 8.47 6.78
CA ILE A 101 1.74 8.45 7.72
C ILE A 101 2.50 9.79 7.78
N PHE A 102 2.59 10.52 6.66
CA PHE A 102 3.33 11.78 6.59
C PHE A 102 2.74 12.90 7.45
N MET A 103 1.45 12.83 7.77
CA MET A 103 0.75 13.84 8.59
C MET A 103 0.77 13.51 10.09
N LEU A 104 1.20 12.31 10.45
CA LEU A 104 1.01 11.75 11.78
C LEU A 104 2.34 11.58 12.51
N ASP A 105 2.37 12.03 13.77
CA ASP A 105 3.42 11.58 14.68
C ASP A 105 3.22 10.10 15.06
N ALA A 106 4.26 9.48 15.62
CA ALA A 106 4.25 8.06 15.96
C ALA A 106 3.14 7.66 16.95
N THR A 107 2.64 8.58 17.78
CA THR A 107 1.54 8.30 18.73
C THR A 107 0.21 8.28 18.00
N ARG A 108 -0.03 9.27 17.14
CA ARG A 108 -1.24 9.34 16.32
C ARG A 108 -1.31 8.19 15.32
N PHE A 109 -0.18 7.82 14.73
CA PHE A 109 -0.12 6.67 13.82
C PHE A 109 -0.49 5.36 14.51
N ARG A 110 0.05 5.10 15.71
CA ARG A 110 -0.34 3.91 16.50
C ARG A 110 -1.83 3.90 16.84
N LYS A 111 -2.38 5.06 17.21
CA LYS A 111 -3.82 5.19 17.46
C LYS A 111 -4.65 4.91 16.20
N LEU A 112 -4.23 5.39 15.03
CA LEU A 112 -4.89 5.08 13.75
C LEU A 112 -4.94 3.56 13.51
N LEU A 113 -3.85 2.84 13.78
CA LEU A 113 -3.81 1.38 13.63
C LEU A 113 -4.75 0.66 14.62
N GLU A 114 -4.82 1.14 15.86
CA GLU A 114 -5.76 0.63 16.87
C GLU A 114 -7.21 0.85 16.45
N ASP A 115 -7.53 2.08 16.01
CA ASP A 115 -8.88 2.47 15.56
C ASP A 115 -9.28 1.66 14.31
N ASN A 116 -8.38 1.46 13.34
CA ASN A 116 -8.62 0.61 12.17
C ASN A 116 -8.84 -0.86 12.54
N ALA A 117 -8.07 -1.39 13.49
CA ALA A 117 -8.24 -2.77 13.95
C ALA A 117 -9.56 -2.97 14.72
N ALA A 118 -10.07 -1.93 15.37
CA ALA A 118 -11.35 -1.96 16.08
C ALA A 118 -12.56 -1.64 15.18
N ASN A 119 -12.33 -1.17 13.95
CA ASN A 119 -13.40 -0.81 13.03
C ASN A 119 -14.09 -2.07 12.49
N THR A 120 -15.28 -2.38 12.99
CA THR A 120 -16.07 -3.56 12.61
C THR A 120 -17.44 -3.16 12.08
N TRP A 121 -17.98 -3.90 11.12
CA TRP A 121 -19.36 -3.78 10.65
C TRP A 121 -20.05 -5.15 10.62
N PRO A 122 -21.40 -5.22 10.63
CA PRO A 122 -22.09 -6.50 10.54
C PRO A 122 -21.68 -7.29 9.27
N GLY A 123 -21.16 -8.50 9.45
CA GLY A 123 -20.71 -9.37 8.35
C GLY A 123 -19.23 -9.22 7.95
N CYS A 124 -18.46 -8.36 8.62
CA CYS A 124 -17.04 -8.15 8.33
C CYS A 124 -16.14 -9.36 8.64
N GLU A 125 -16.66 -10.41 9.28
CA GLU A 125 -15.88 -11.55 9.74
C GLU A 125 -15.22 -12.31 8.57
N GLU A 126 -15.96 -12.54 7.49
CA GLU A 126 -15.42 -13.21 6.29
C GLU A 126 -14.46 -12.29 5.53
N ASP A 127 -14.74 -10.99 5.48
CA ASP A 127 -13.85 -9.99 4.86
C ASP A 127 -12.49 -9.97 5.57
N PHE A 128 -12.49 -9.93 6.91
CA PHE A 128 -11.25 -9.96 7.70
C PHE A 128 -10.50 -11.27 7.59
N LYS A 129 -11.20 -12.40 7.52
CA LYS A 129 -10.58 -13.70 7.30
C LYS A 129 -9.95 -13.79 5.91
N SER A 130 -10.61 -13.27 4.88
CA SER A 130 -10.09 -13.17 3.51
C SER A 130 -8.84 -12.29 3.45
N ARG A 131 -8.89 -11.12 4.10
CA ARG A 131 -7.73 -10.22 4.25
C ARG A 131 -6.57 -10.92 4.92
N ASP A 132 -6.79 -11.53 6.08
CA ASP A 132 -5.72 -12.15 6.86
C ASP A 132 -5.09 -13.33 6.09
N ALA A 133 -5.89 -14.13 5.39
CA ALA A 133 -5.38 -15.18 4.49
C ALA A 133 -4.54 -14.61 3.32
N SER A 134 -4.96 -13.46 2.77
CA SER A 134 -4.21 -12.75 1.73
C SER A 134 -2.86 -12.27 2.26
N LEU A 135 -2.82 -11.67 3.45
CA LEU A 135 -1.60 -11.22 4.11
C LEU A 135 -0.65 -12.41 4.41
N ASP A 136 -1.18 -13.55 4.86
CA ASP A 136 -0.40 -14.76 5.10
C ASP A 136 0.24 -15.29 3.79
N LEU A 137 -0.53 -15.35 2.70
CA LEU A 137 -0.02 -15.75 1.39
C LEU A 137 1.08 -14.82 0.88
N LEU A 138 0.94 -13.50 1.10
CA LEU A 138 1.97 -12.52 0.76
C LEU A 138 3.25 -12.73 1.57
N ALA A 139 3.12 -12.94 2.88
CA ALA A 139 4.25 -13.20 3.75
C ALA A 139 5.02 -14.46 3.31
N GLU A 140 4.30 -15.53 2.96
CA GLU A 140 4.89 -16.77 2.44
C GLU A 140 5.57 -16.57 1.08
N THR A 141 4.84 -15.99 0.11
CA THR A 141 5.30 -15.84 -1.28
C THR A 141 6.55 -14.97 -1.40
N PHE A 142 6.58 -13.85 -0.68
CA PHE A 142 7.69 -12.90 -0.74
C PHE A 142 8.75 -13.13 0.33
N HIS A 143 8.54 -14.10 1.23
CA HIS A 143 9.40 -14.41 2.38
C HIS A 143 9.66 -13.19 3.27
N ILE A 144 8.60 -12.41 3.52
CA ILE A 144 8.63 -11.18 4.33
C ILE A 144 7.89 -11.37 5.64
N ARG A 145 8.18 -10.50 6.61
CA ARG A 145 7.46 -10.41 7.88
C ARG A 145 7.06 -8.96 8.12
N SER A 146 6.03 -8.72 8.93
CA SER A 146 5.77 -7.37 9.39
C SER A 146 7.00 -6.88 10.16
N ARG A 147 7.53 -5.72 9.76
CA ARG A 147 8.59 -5.06 10.52
C ARG A 147 7.94 -4.41 11.73
N THR A 148 7.86 -5.12 12.84
CA THR A 148 7.74 -4.44 14.13
C THR A 148 9.04 -3.65 14.32
N HIS A 149 8.95 -2.32 14.30
CA HIS A 149 10.06 -1.47 14.74
C HIS A 149 10.43 -1.90 16.16
N SER A 150 11.47 -2.70 16.27
CA SER A 150 12.19 -2.94 17.51
C SER A 150 13.11 -1.73 17.64
N SER A 151 12.63 -0.73 18.38
CA SER A 151 13.43 0.44 18.74
C SER A 151 14.71 -0.02 19.44
N GLY A 152 15.85 0.29 18.84
CA GLY A 152 17.12 0.44 19.55
C GLY A 152 17.22 1.82 20.16
#